data_AF-A0A443SKE1-F1
#
_entry.id   AF-A0A443SKE1-F1
#
_cell.length_a   1.000
_cell.length_b   1.000
_cell.length_c   1.000
_cell.angle_alpha   90.00
_cell.angle_beta   90.00
_cell.angle_gamma   90.00
#
_symmetry.space_group_name_H-M   'P 1'
#
loop_
_entity.id
_entity.type
_entity.pdbx_description
1 polymer ?
#
loop_
_entity_poly.entity_id
_entity_poly.type
_entity_poly.pdbx_seq_one_letter_code
_entity_poly.pdbx_strand_id
1 'polypeptide(L)'
;MEVRLQRRKIGMNFWRRFFKRKLRKNVTPEVKRLIEDLDDHRPFFTYWITTVQILVLFISLIVYGFGPIGFTRVQSKGLVLVTSLSLQQVDYMQPANLFIGPSAFSPCMRTDKLVFDAIQKERIAENKTGCCIRNDESGCVQTSEQKCSTLLSKWVKWSYENPGPTISSQKGYVTSNRISGSVCGQDPKYCEEPASSYPHEWPDDITKWPICRKAVTGKIQAEDHMACELIGRPCCMGIYGECQITTREHCDFVKGFFHEEATLCSQVSCLEDVCGMIPFYSRDSPNQFYRLWISLFLHAGLLHLAVTVAFQFYIMRDIEKMIGSLRIAIIYMVSGIGGNLASSIFVPYRAEVGPSGSQFGLLACLIVEVLNSWQIIEHPKRSLIKLCSIAISLFIIGLLPWVDNYAHIFGFLIGFLLSLALLPYVTIKPYKQQLKCPYCQYVNCIPFTHDWCADQALPISFSAYSAQKKLVSNAKILNLPC
;
A
#
# COMPACT_ATOMS: atom_id res chain seq x y z
N MET A 1 -35.15 28.63 41.43
CA MET A 1 -34.17 27.54 41.32
C MET A 1 -33.29 27.84 40.11
N GLU A 2 -32.19 28.58 40.34
CA GLU A 2 -31.26 28.98 39.29
C GLU A 2 -30.57 27.74 38.72
N VAL A 3 -30.95 27.35 37.50
CA VAL A 3 -30.19 26.37 36.72
C VAL A 3 -28.90 27.06 36.30
N ARG A 4 -27.86 26.94 37.13
CA ARG A 4 -26.47 27.16 36.71
C ARG A 4 -26.16 26.14 35.63
N LEU A 5 -26.45 26.49 34.37
CA LEU A 5 -25.80 25.89 33.21
C LEU A 5 -24.29 26.04 33.44
N GLN A 6 -23.62 24.94 33.76
CA GLN A 6 -22.16 24.88 33.82
C GLN A 6 -21.63 25.35 32.46
N ARG A 7 -21.20 26.62 32.39
CA ARG A 7 -20.41 27.15 31.28
C ARG A 7 -19.18 26.26 31.13
N ARG A 8 -19.20 25.33 30.16
CA ARG A 8 -18.06 24.49 29.83
C ARG A 8 -17.00 25.42 29.26
N LYS A 9 -15.91 25.58 30.02
CA LYS A 9 -14.75 26.40 29.67
C LYS A 9 -14.20 25.94 28.31
N ILE A 10 -14.05 26.86 27.35
CA ILE A 10 -13.26 26.68 26.13
C ILE A 10 -12.04 25.80 26.43
N GLY A 11 -12.00 24.63 25.81
CA GLY A 11 -10.89 23.67 25.76
C GLY A 11 -9.76 23.89 26.77
N MET A 12 -9.84 23.21 27.93
CA MET A 12 -8.65 22.84 28.70
C MET A 12 -7.85 21.78 27.92
N ASN A 13 -7.35 22.15 26.75
CA ASN A 13 -6.70 21.27 25.80
C ASN A 13 -5.21 21.12 26.16
N PHE A 14 -4.69 19.90 26.04
CA PHE A 14 -3.30 19.57 26.32
C PHE A 14 -2.37 20.49 25.53
N TRP A 15 -2.66 20.74 24.26
CA TRP A 15 -1.88 21.65 23.41
C TRP A 15 -1.95 23.13 23.80
N ARG A 16 -3.09 23.61 24.29
CA ARG A 16 -3.21 25.00 24.78
C ARG A 16 -2.34 25.21 26.01
N ARG A 17 -2.26 24.20 26.90
CA ARG A 17 -1.35 24.18 28.05
C ARG A 17 0.11 24.01 27.64
N PHE A 18 0.41 23.06 26.75
CA PHE A 18 1.76 22.75 26.26
C PHE A 18 2.39 23.94 25.54
N PHE A 19 1.65 24.62 24.67
CA PHE A 19 2.12 25.83 23.99
C PHE A 19 1.95 27.12 24.80
N LYS A 20 1.29 27.08 25.96
CA LYS A 20 0.91 28.26 26.76
C LYS A 20 0.21 29.34 25.90
N ARG A 21 -0.68 28.94 24.99
CA ARG A 21 -1.40 29.86 24.08
C ARG A 21 -2.44 30.66 24.88
N LYS A 22 -2.10 31.91 25.21
CA LYS A 22 -3.02 32.88 25.82
C LYS A 22 -3.67 33.75 24.72
N LEU A 23 -4.94 34.09 24.93
CA LEU A 23 -5.62 35.11 24.13
C LEU A 23 -5.04 36.48 24.47
N ARG A 24 -4.95 37.35 23.46
CA ARG A 24 -4.48 38.72 23.64
C ARG A 24 -5.38 39.45 24.66
N LYS A 25 -4.78 40.21 25.59
CA LYS A 25 -5.52 40.86 26.68
C LYS A 25 -6.50 41.96 26.22
N ASN A 26 -6.27 42.53 25.02
CA ASN A 26 -7.04 43.66 24.47
C ASN A 26 -8.07 43.22 23.41
N VAL A 27 -8.55 41.97 23.44
CA VAL A 27 -9.65 41.53 22.57
C VAL A 27 -10.95 42.18 23.04
N THR A 28 -11.73 42.75 22.12
CA THR A 28 -13.01 43.39 22.47
C THR A 28 -13.95 42.40 23.17
N PRO A 29 -14.77 42.83 24.15
CA PRO A 29 -15.66 41.96 24.90
C PRO A 29 -16.61 41.13 24.01
N GLU A 30 -17.00 41.70 22.88
CA GLU A 30 -17.86 41.07 21.86
C GLU A 30 -17.18 39.87 21.19
N VAL A 31 -15.91 40.02 20.78
CA VAL A 31 -15.11 38.94 20.19
C VAL A 31 -14.83 37.86 21.21
N LYS A 32 -14.60 38.24 22.48
CA LYS A 32 -14.43 37.28 23.57
C LYS A 32 -15.69 36.44 23.79
N ARG A 33 -16.88 37.07 23.77
CA ARG A 33 -18.16 36.34 23.85
C ARG A 33 -18.38 35.44 22.64
N LEU A 34 -18.07 35.89 21.43
CA LEU A 34 -18.19 35.07 20.21
C LEU A 34 -17.30 33.83 20.26
N ILE A 35 -16.07 33.95 20.77
CA ILE A 35 -15.15 32.80 20.95
C ILE A 35 -15.65 31.85 22.06
N GLU A 36 -16.31 32.38 23.09
CA GLU A 36 -16.94 31.61 24.17
C GLU A 36 -18.25 30.93 23.73
N ASP A 37 -18.87 31.40 22.65
CA ASP A 37 -20.12 30.90 22.07
C ASP A 37 -19.91 29.97 20.86
N LEU A 38 -18.65 29.70 20.47
CA LEU A 38 -18.34 28.70 19.45
C LEU A 38 -18.68 27.29 19.98
N ASP A 39 -19.58 26.59 19.29
CA ASP A 39 -19.97 25.22 19.63
C ASP A 39 -18.79 24.24 19.49
N ASP A 40 -18.44 23.58 20.60
CA ASP A 40 -17.50 22.46 20.61
C ASP A 40 -18.15 21.25 19.91
N HIS A 41 -17.56 20.81 18.80
CA HIS A 41 -18.02 19.62 18.10
C HIS A 41 -17.69 18.35 18.89
N ARG A 42 -18.53 17.31 18.79
CA ARG A 42 -18.20 16.00 19.36
C ARG A 42 -17.18 15.29 18.46
N PRO A 43 -16.08 14.73 19.00
CA PRO A 43 -15.01 14.18 18.19
C PRO A 43 -15.30 12.74 17.72
N PHE A 44 -16.36 12.59 16.93
CA PHE A 44 -16.82 11.29 16.44
C PHE A 44 -15.82 10.61 15.52
N PHE A 45 -15.16 11.35 14.62
CA PHE A 45 -14.23 10.79 13.66
C PHE A 45 -12.98 10.27 14.36
N THR A 46 -12.43 11.00 15.33
CA THR A 46 -11.29 10.55 16.13
C THR A 46 -11.60 9.23 16.85
N TYR A 47 -12.76 9.10 17.48
CA TYR A 47 -13.15 7.86 18.15
C TYR A 47 -13.39 6.71 17.17
N TRP A 48 -13.98 7.00 16.02
CA TRP A 48 -14.20 6.00 14.99
C TRP A 48 -12.88 5.47 14.42
N ILE A 49 -11.99 6.35 13.95
CA ILE A 49 -10.73 5.94 13.31
C ILE A 49 -9.82 5.18 14.28
N THR A 50 -9.71 5.65 15.52
CA THR A 50 -8.91 4.98 16.57
C THR A 50 -9.45 3.58 16.85
N THR A 51 -10.77 3.43 16.98
CA THR A 51 -11.41 2.13 17.22
C THR A 51 -11.15 1.17 16.05
N VAL A 52 -11.33 1.63 14.81
CA VAL A 52 -11.07 0.81 13.62
C VAL A 52 -9.62 0.36 13.57
N GLN A 53 -8.66 1.27 13.80
CA GLN A 53 -7.22 0.95 13.78
C GLN A 53 -6.83 -0.06 14.87
N ILE A 54 -7.42 0.05 16.07
CA ILE A 54 -7.21 -0.91 17.15
C ILE A 54 -7.76 -2.29 16.76
N LEU A 55 -8.98 -2.36 16.26
CA LEU A 55 -9.62 -3.62 15.85
C LEU A 55 -8.85 -4.29 14.71
N VAL A 56 -8.45 -3.52 13.69
CA VAL A 56 -7.70 -4.03 12.54
C VAL A 56 -6.38 -4.63 13.00
N LEU A 57 -5.59 -3.91 13.82
CA LEU A 57 -4.33 -4.48 14.32
C LEU A 57 -4.56 -5.74 15.17
N PHE A 58 -5.57 -5.73 16.03
CA PHE A 58 -5.88 -6.88 16.87
C PHE A 58 -6.23 -8.13 16.04
N ILE A 59 -7.07 -7.98 15.02
CA ILE A 59 -7.41 -9.04 14.07
C ILE A 59 -6.15 -9.49 13.31
N SER A 60 -5.33 -8.55 12.83
CA SER A 60 -4.09 -8.90 12.13
C SER A 60 -3.12 -9.71 13.00
N LEU A 61 -3.00 -9.40 14.30
CA LEU A 61 -2.17 -10.15 15.23
C LEU A 61 -2.72 -11.57 15.49
N ILE A 62 -4.05 -11.74 15.53
CA ILE A 62 -4.67 -13.06 15.68
C ILE A 62 -4.44 -13.92 14.44
N VAL A 63 -4.60 -13.36 13.25
CA VAL A 63 -4.52 -14.10 11.98
C VAL A 63 -3.08 -14.38 11.56
N TYR A 64 -2.19 -13.39 11.64
CA TYR A 64 -0.83 -13.47 11.10
C TYR A 64 0.26 -13.66 12.15
N GLY A 65 -0.08 -13.52 13.45
CA GLY A 65 0.88 -13.66 14.54
C GLY A 65 1.91 -12.53 14.63
N PHE A 66 3.00 -12.80 15.35
CA PHE A 66 4.07 -11.85 15.62
C PHE A 66 5.30 -12.18 14.78
N GLY A 67 5.85 -11.17 14.08
CA GLY A 67 7.15 -11.26 13.44
C GLY A 67 8.32 -11.21 14.44
N PRO A 68 9.53 -11.64 14.04
CA PRO A 68 10.71 -11.55 14.88
C PRO A 68 11.05 -10.08 15.19
N ILE A 69 11.29 -9.78 16.46
CA ILE A 69 11.56 -8.41 16.94
C ILE A 69 13.03 -8.08 16.72
N GLY A 70 13.31 -6.94 16.07
CA GLY A 70 14.68 -6.50 15.81
C GLY A 70 14.78 -5.38 14.78
N PHE A 71 16.00 -4.94 14.51
CA PHE A 71 16.34 -3.90 13.52
C PHE A 71 16.98 -4.45 12.26
N THR A 72 17.53 -5.67 12.30
CA THR A 72 18.26 -6.29 11.20
C THR A 72 17.48 -7.48 10.64
N ARG A 73 17.93 -8.02 9.50
CA ARG A 73 17.36 -9.27 8.98
C ARG A 73 17.73 -10.42 9.92
N VAL A 74 16.73 -11.24 10.27
CA VAL A 74 16.95 -12.47 11.02
C VAL A 74 17.13 -13.60 10.03
N GLN A 75 18.26 -14.31 10.16
CA GLN A 75 18.59 -15.47 9.36
C GLN A 75 18.06 -16.72 10.05
N SER A 76 17.21 -17.47 9.37
CA SER A 76 16.78 -18.81 9.78
C SER A 76 17.55 -19.83 8.95
N LYS A 77 18.20 -20.79 9.60
CA LYS A 77 18.93 -21.87 8.93
C LYS A 77 18.25 -23.20 9.23
N GLY A 78 18.09 -24.05 8.22
CA GLY A 78 17.50 -25.37 8.38
C GLY A 78 18.08 -26.36 7.38
N LEU A 79 18.11 -27.64 7.77
CA LEU A 79 18.35 -28.73 6.83
C LEU A 79 17.02 -29.07 6.16
N VAL A 80 16.99 -28.94 4.85
CA VAL A 80 15.77 -29.07 4.05
C VAL A 80 16.05 -29.99 2.88
N LEU A 81 15.12 -30.90 2.58
CA LEU A 81 15.22 -31.74 1.39
C LEU A 81 14.98 -30.89 0.14
N VAL A 82 15.96 -30.82 -0.75
CA VAL A 82 15.84 -30.08 -2.03
C VAL A 82 15.49 -31.03 -3.18
N THR A 83 15.31 -30.48 -4.39
CA THR A 83 14.94 -31.25 -5.59
C THR A 83 15.96 -32.30 -6.02
N SER A 84 17.20 -32.23 -5.51
CA SER A 84 18.20 -33.29 -5.68
C SER A 84 18.04 -34.47 -4.71
N LEU A 85 16.98 -34.48 -3.88
CA LEU A 85 16.72 -35.47 -2.83
C LEU A 85 17.86 -35.63 -1.83
N SER A 86 18.60 -34.54 -1.61
CA SER A 86 19.61 -34.42 -0.57
C SER A 86 19.22 -33.34 0.42
N LEU A 87 19.58 -33.56 1.69
CA LEU A 87 19.42 -32.55 2.73
C LEU A 87 20.48 -31.47 2.51
N GLN A 88 20.02 -30.25 2.23
CA GLN A 88 20.89 -29.09 2.10
C GLN A 88 20.56 -28.06 3.19
N GLN A 89 21.59 -27.35 3.65
CA GLN A 89 21.40 -26.23 4.54
C GLN A 89 20.87 -25.05 3.74
N VAL A 90 19.62 -24.66 4.00
CA VAL A 90 18.96 -23.53 3.38
C VAL A 90 18.91 -22.38 4.38
N ASP A 91 19.25 -21.19 3.89
CA ASP A 91 19.22 -19.96 4.66
C ASP A 91 18.05 -19.08 4.18
N TYR A 92 17.12 -18.77 5.08
CA TYR A 92 15.99 -17.88 4.81
C TYR A 92 16.13 -16.58 5.62
N MET A 93 16.04 -15.44 4.93
CA MET A 93 16.23 -14.11 5.53
C MET A 93 14.89 -13.39 5.65
N GLN A 94 14.41 -13.19 6.87
CA GLN A 94 13.19 -12.41 7.14
C GLN A 94 13.57 -11.03 7.70
N PRO A 95 12.95 -9.93 7.21
CA PRO A 95 13.13 -8.63 7.84
C PRO A 95 12.53 -8.66 9.26
N ALA A 96 13.29 -8.22 10.26
CA ALA A 96 12.74 -8.05 11.60
C ALA A 96 11.76 -6.88 11.64
N ASN A 97 10.79 -6.97 12.55
CA ASN A 97 9.81 -5.92 12.78
C ASN A 97 10.08 -5.23 14.11
N LEU A 98 10.53 -3.98 14.05
CA LEU A 98 10.76 -3.14 15.23
C LEU A 98 9.47 -2.85 16.03
N PHE A 99 8.32 -2.84 15.35
CA PHE A 99 7.06 -2.36 15.90
C PHE A 99 6.21 -3.43 16.59
N ILE A 100 6.68 -4.68 16.64
CA ILE A 100 5.97 -5.84 17.23
C ILE A 100 4.63 -6.09 16.49
N GLY A 101 4.70 -6.69 15.31
CA GLY A 101 3.54 -6.95 14.44
C GLY A 101 3.85 -7.88 13.26
N PRO A 102 2.92 -8.00 12.28
CA PRO A 102 3.05 -8.91 11.14
C PRO A 102 4.14 -8.46 10.15
N SER A 103 4.56 -9.37 9.26
CA SER A 103 5.63 -9.12 8.28
C SER A 103 5.24 -9.64 6.88
N ALA A 104 4.91 -8.74 5.95
CA ALA A 104 4.89 -8.99 4.50
C ALA A 104 4.61 -7.67 3.77
N PHE A 105 5.29 -7.42 2.64
CA PHE A 105 5.36 -6.11 2.03
C PHE A 105 5.64 -6.20 0.52
N SER A 106 4.62 -6.04 -0.33
CA SER A 106 4.71 -6.34 -1.78
C SER A 106 4.28 -5.18 -2.71
N PRO A 107 4.84 -5.07 -3.93
CA PRO A 107 4.53 -4.02 -4.91
C PRO A 107 3.28 -4.39 -5.74
N CYS A 108 2.09 -4.11 -5.20
CA CYS A 108 0.83 -4.62 -5.76
C CYS A 108 -0.05 -3.60 -6.50
N MET A 109 0.38 -2.34 -6.53
CA MET A 109 -0.46 -1.23 -6.98
C MET A 109 -0.24 -0.83 -8.43
N ARG A 110 0.90 -1.16 -9.02
CA ARG A 110 1.28 -0.70 -10.36
C ARG A 110 2.17 -1.71 -11.06
N THR A 111 2.20 -1.66 -12.38
CA THR A 111 3.17 -2.39 -13.18
C THR A 111 4.56 -1.78 -12.96
N ASP A 112 5.53 -2.62 -12.62
CA ASP A 112 6.92 -2.22 -12.46
C ASP A 112 7.76 -2.88 -13.54
N LYS A 113 8.42 -2.07 -14.37
CA LYS A 113 9.19 -2.56 -15.51
C LYS A 113 10.28 -3.54 -15.09
N LEU A 114 10.97 -3.32 -13.97
CA LEU A 114 12.06 -4.20 -13.54
C LEU A 114 11.53 -5.58 -13.11
N VAL A 115 10.38 -5.61 -12.44
CA VAL A 115 9.72 -6.86 -12.03
C VAL A 115 9.22 -7.62 -13.27
N PHE A 116 8.55 -6.96 -14.20
CA PHE A 116 8.05 -7.61 -15.41
C PHE A 116 9.17 -8.03 -16.38
N ASP A 117 10.25 -7.26 -16.49
CA ASP A 117 11.44 -7.65 -17.25
C ASP A 117 12.10 -8.91 -16.64
N ALA A 118 12.11 -9.03 -15.31
CA ALA A 118 12.60 -10.22 -14.61
C ALA A 118 11.68 -11.44 -14.85
N ILE A 119 10.36 -11.28 -14.70
CA ILE A 119 9.37 -12.34 -15.00
C ILE A 119 9.51 -12.81 -16.45
N GLN A 120 9.68 -11.90 -17.40
CA GLN A 120 9.84 -12.27 -18.81
C GLN A 120 11.15 -13.02 -19.05
N LYS A 121 12.23 -12.64 -18.38
CA LYS A 121 13.51 -13.37 -18.43
C LYS A 121 13.37 -14.78 -17.85
N GLU A 122 12.62 -14.94 -16.77
CA GLU A 122 12.31 -16.25 -16.18
C GLU A 122 11.46 -17.11 -17.13
N ARG A 123 10.42 -16.55 -17.75
CA ARG A 123 9.60 -17.27 -18.76
C ARG A 123 10.48 -17.75 -19.93
N ILE A 124 11.39 -16.91 -20.44
CA ILE A 124 12.33 -17.31 -21.51
C ILE A 124 13.27 -18.44 -21.06
N ALA A 125 13.73 -18.41 -19.81
CA ALA A 125 14.56 -19.48 -19.25
C ALA A 125 13.75 -20.76 -19.05
N GLU A 126 12.52 -20.66 -18.56
CA GLU A 126 11.58 -21.77 -18.37
C GLU A 126 11.28 -22.47 -19.70
N ASN A 127 11.03 -21.74 -20.79
CA ASN A 127 10.78 -22.34 -22.11
C ASN A 127 11.95 -23.22 -22.62
N LYS A 128 13.15 -23.05 -22.06
CA LYS A 128 14.34 -23.86 -22.38
C LYS A 128 14.51 -25.06 -21.45
N THR A 129 13.73 -25.18 -20.38
CA THR A 129 13.79 -26.32 -19.45
C THR A 129 13.29 -27.61 -20.08
N GLY A 130 13.60 -28.73 -19.44
CA GLY A 130 13.12 -30.07 -19.80
C GLY A 130 12.91 -30.90 -18.54
N CYS A 131 12.45 -32.13 -18.72
CA CYS A 131 12.19 -33.01 -17.59
C CYS A 131 13.44 -33.78 -17.18
N CYS A 132 13.93 -33.56 -15.97
CA CYS A 132 15.06 -34.31 -15.41
C CYS A 132 14.52 -35.50 -14.61
N ILE A 133 14.72 -36.70 -15.13
CA ILE A 133 14.18 -37.95 -14.58
C ILE A 133 15.33 -38.70 -13.91
N ARG A 134 15.17 -39.13 -12.66
CA ARG A 134 16.23 -39.86 -11.95
C ARG A 134 16.24 -41.34 -12.37
N ASN A 135 17.43 -41.90 -12.49
CA ASN A 135 17.63 -43.29 -12.95
C ASN A 135 17.21 -44.33 -11.90
N ASP A 136 17.06 -43.92 -10.63
CA ASP A 136 16.65 -44.75 -9.50
C ASP A 136 15.13 -44.72 -9.24
N GLU A 137 14.34 -44.18 -10.18
CA GLU A 137 12.88 -44.02 -10.10
C GLU A 137 12.40 -43.18 -8.90
N SER A 138 13.31 -42.45 -8.22
CA SER A 138 12.96 -41.60 -7.08
C SER A 138 12.16 -40.34 -7.45
N GLY A 139 11.93 -40.13 -8.76
CA GLY A 139 11.05 -39.12 -9.31
C GLY A 139 11.73 -38.22 -10.36
N CYS A 140 11.08 -37.11 -10.67
CA CYS A 140 11.52 -36.16 -11.68
C CYS A 140 11.21 -34.71 -11.30
N VAL A 141 11.92 -33.78 -11.94
CA VAL A 141 11.77 -32.34 -11.72
C VAL A 141 12.02 -31.56 -13.01
N GLN A 142 11.21 -30.54 -13.25
CA GLN A 142 11.40 -29.63 -14.37
C GLN A 142 12.59 -28.72 -14.10
N THR A 143 13.61 -28.75 -14.97
CA THR A 143 14.84 -27.97 -14.76
C THR A 143 15.63 -27.78 -16.06
N SER A 144 16.65 -26.93 -16.01
CA SER A 144 17.59 -26.77 -17.14
C SER A 144 18.55 -27.96 -17.22
N GLU A 145 19.07 -28.24 -18.41
CA GLU A 145 20.03 -29.32 -18.66
C GLU A 145 21.24 -29.24 -17.73
N GLN A 146 21.79 -28.03 -17.50
CA GLN A 146 22.94 -27.78 -16.65
C GLN A 146 22.72 -28.15 -15.17
N LYS A 147 21.47 -28.09 -14.70
CA LYS A 147 21.10 -28.44 -13.31
C LYS A 147 20.72 -29.92 -13.18
N CYS A 148 20.55 -30.65 -14.29
CA CYS A 148 20.25 -32.07 -14.29
C CYS A 148 21.56 -32.88 -14.24
N SER A 149 21.66 -33.84 -13.31
CA SER A 149 22.86 -34.67 -13.18
C SER A 149 23.00 -35.61 -14.37
N THR A 150 24.11 -35.55 -15.11
CA THR A 150 24.36 -36.46 -16.24
C THR A 150 24.67 -37.90 -15.82
N LEU A 151 25.01 -38.13 -14.54
CA LEU A 151 25.36 -39.44 -14.00
C LEU A 151 24.15 -40.16 -13.38
N LEU A 152 23.28 -39.41 -12.69
CA LEU A 152 22.19 -39.96 -11.90
C LEU A 152 20.81 -39.75 -12.53
N SER A 153 20.75 -38.97 -13.61
CA SER A 153 19.49 -38.58 -14.24
C SER A 153 19.59 -38.56 -15.76
N LYS A 154 18.44 -38.73 -16.41
CA LYS A 154 18.21 -38.53 -17.83
C LYS A 154 17.46 -37.21 -18.03
N TRP A 155 18.02 -36.30 -18.81
CA TRP A 155 17.33 -35.07 -19.18
C TRP A 155 16.55 -35.27 -20.49
N VAL A 156 15.25 -35.06 -20.44
CA VAL A 156 14.32 -35.30 -21.55
C VAL A 156 13.74 -33.97 -22.04
N LYS A 157 14.05 -33.62 -23.29
CA LYS A 157 13.50 -32.46 -23.99
C LYS A 157 13.13 -32.88 -25.42
N TRP A 158 12.04 -32.32 -25.93
CA TRP A 158 11.66 -32.52 -27.33
C TRP A 158 12.64 -31.81 -28.25
N SER A 159 12.84 -32.37 -29.43
CA SER A 159 13.77 -31.85 -30.43
C SER A 159 13.21 -32.08 -31.83
N TYR A 160 13.92 -31.62 -32.86
CA TYR A 160 13.55 -31.93 -34.24
C TYR A 160 13.67 -33.43 -34.56
N GLU A 161 14.54 -34.14 -33.84
CA GLU A 161 14.75 -35.59 -34.00
C GLU A 161 13.66 -36.39 -33.28
N ASN A 162 13.27 -35.93 -32.08
CA ASN A 162 12.21 -36.52 -31.26
C ASN A 162 11.17 -35.45 -30.91
N PRO A 163 10.29 -35.10 -31.86
CA PRO A 163 9.27 -34.07 -31.66
C PRO A 163 8.19 -34.50 -30.66
N GLY A 164 7.64 -33.53 -29.96
CA GLY A 164 6.44 -33.71 -29.14
C GLY A 164 5.15 -33.80 -29.96
N PRO A 165 3.98 -33.80 -29.30
CA PRO A 165 2.68 -33.83 -29.95
C PRO A 165 2.50 -32.75 -31.02
N THR A 166 1.79 -33.08 -32.09
CA THR A 166 1.50 -32.16 -33.21
C THR A 166 0.57 -31.02 -32.77
N ILE A 167 0.76 -29.84 -33.36
CA ILE A 167 -0.19 -28.74 -33.34
C ILE A 167 -1.07 -28.95 -34.57
N SER A 168 -2.36 -29.19 -34.37
CA SER A 168 -3.32 -29.20 -35.48
C SER A 168 -3.76 -27.75 -35.75
N SER A 169 -4.32 -27.46 -36.91
CA SER A 169 -5.21 -26.31 -37.10
C SER A 169 -6.47 -26.80 -37.81
N GLN A 170 -7.49 -25.93 -37.94
CA GLN A 170 -8.80 -26.23 -38.53
C GLN A 170 -8.79 -27.36 -39.58
N LYS A 171 -9.67 -28.36 -39.39
CA LYS A 171 -9.89 -29.50 -40.30
C LYS A 171 -8.68 -30.45 -40.48
N GLY A 172 -7.99 -30.79 -39.40
CA GLY A 172 -7.05 -31.94 -39.39
C GLY A 172 -5.74 -31.72 -40.16
N TYR A 173 -5.42 -30.48 -40.53
CA TYR A 173 -4.12 -30.12 -41.08
C TYR A 173 -3.14 -29.83 -39.95
N VAL A 174 -2.09 -30.65 -39.85
CA VAL A 174 -0.96 -30.46 -38.93
C VAL A 174 -0.18 -29.21 -39.35
N THR A 175 -0.01 -28.26 -38.44
CA THR A 175 0.74 -27.02 -38.69
C THR A 175 2.21 -27.16 -38.32
N SER A 176 2.52 -27.78 -37.17
CA SER A 176 3.89 -28.00 -36.73
C SER A 176 3.98 -29.00 -35.57
N ASN A 177 5.18 -29.49 -35.29
CA ASN A 177 5.47 -30.30 -34.10
C ASN A 177 6.02 -29.43 -32.97
N ARG A 178 5.75 -29.83 -31.71
CA ARG A 178 6.32 -29.14 -30.55
C ARG A 178 7.75 -29.57 -30.27
N ILE A 179 8.58 -28.60 -29.90
CA ILE A 179 10.00 -28.76 -29.58
C ILE A 179 10.39 -28.08 -28.26
N SER A 180 9.56 -27.20 -27.71
CA SER A 180 9.92 -26.46 -26.50
C SER A 180 9.73 -27.27 -25.19
N GLY A 181 8.84 -28.27 -25.17
CA GLY A 181 8.72 -29.26 -24.07
C GLY A 181 9.89 -30.27 -24.05
N SER A 182 9.86 -31.38 -23.32
CA SER A 182 8.80 -31.93 -22.47
C SER A 182 8.67 -31.23 -21.11
N VAL A 183 7.49 -31.33 -20.50
CA VAL A 183 7.21 -30.86 -19.13
C VAL A 183 6.97 -32.08 -18.25
N CYS A 184 7.66 -32.18 -17.11
CA CYS A 184 7.42 -33.29 -16.20
C CYS A 184 5.95 -33.33 -15.73
N GLY A 185 5.31 -34.48 -15.87
CA GLY A 185 3.95 -34.73 -15.41
C GLY A 185 2.86 -33.97 -16.16
N GLN A 186 3.19 -33.28 -17.26
CA GLN A 186 2.20 -32.60 -18.10
C GLN A 186 2.51 -32.70 -19.58
N ASP A 187 1.51 -33.12 -20.35
CA ASP A 187 1.63 -33.28 -21.79
C ASP A 187 0.25 -33.00 -22.45
N PRO A 188 0.21 -32.20 -23.53
CA PRO A 188 -1.02 -31.89 -24.27
C PRO A 188 -1.80 -33.13 -24.73
N LYS A 189 -1.11 -34.25 -25.01
CA LYS A 189 -1.71 -35.51 -25.48
C LYS A 189 -2.46 -36.25 -24.37
N TYR A 190 -2.08 -36.04 -23.12
CA TYR A 190 -2.60 -36.78 -21.96
C TYR A 190 -3.46 -35.91 -21.03
N CYS A 191 -3.79 -34.67 -21.43
CA CYS A 191 -4.67 -33.79 -20.67
C CYS A 191 -6.11 -33.80 -21.20
N GLU A 192 -7.08 -34.13 -20.35
CA GLU A 192 -8.51 -34.06 -20.68
C GLU A 192 -9.08 -32.67 -20.46
N GLU A 193 -8.65 -31.98 -19.40
CA GLU A 193 -9.19 -30.68 -19.00
C GLU A 193 -8.08 -29.67 -18.64
N PRO A 194 -7.82 -28.66 -19.49
CA PRO A 194 -8.38 -28.43 -20.82
C PRO A 194 -7.69 -29.27 -21.91
N ALA A 195 -8.44 -29.99 -22.74
CA ALA A 195 -7.87 -30.73 -23.86
C ALA A 195 -7.18 -29.80 -24.88
N SER A 196 -5.97 -30.16 -25.31
CA SER A 196 -5.27 -29.46 -26.40
C SER A 196 -5.82 -29.91 -27.77
N SER A 197 -7.01 -29.43 -28.11
CA SER A 197 -7.68 -29.74 -29.37
C SER A 197 -8.22 -28.47 -30.04
N TYR A 198 -8.28 -28.47 -31.36
CA TYR A 198 -8.88 -27.40 -32.15
C TYR A 198 -10.25 -26.95 -31.59
N PRO A 199 -10.54 -25.65 -31.39
CA PRO A 199 -9.74 -24.45 -31.68
C PRO A 199 -8.78 -23.98 -30.56
N HIS A 200 -8.68 -24.73 -29.47
CA HIS A 200 -7.91 -24.36 -28.27
C HIS A 200 -6.66 -25.23 -28.10
N GLU A 201 -5.85 -25.36 -29.15
CA GLU A 201 -4.57 -26.06 -29.06
C GLU A 201 -3.57 -25.29 -28.19
N TRP A 202 -2.83 -26.02 -27.37
CA TRP A 202 -1.75 -25.41 -26.58
C TRP A 202 -0.60 -25.03 -27.52
N PRO A 203 0.01 -23.85 -27.43
CA PRO A 203 1.11 -23.47 -28.32
C PRO A 203 2.38 -24.31 -28.08
N ASP A 204 3.40 -24.17 -28.92
CA ASP A 204 4.72 -24.79 -28.65
C ASP A 204 5.37 -24.21 -27.38
N ASP A 205 5.27 -22.89 -27.21
CA ASP A 205 5.75 -22.17 -26.03
C ASP A 205 5.10 -22.71 -24.74
N ILE A 206 5.88 -23.45 -23.95
CA ILE A 206 5.38 -24.09 -22.72
C ILE A 206 4.93 -23.07 -21.68
N THR A 207 5.41 -21.83 -21.78
CA THR A 207 5.05 -20.77 -20.83
C THR A 207 3.61 -20.30 -20.96
N LYS A 208 2.93 -20.70 -22.04
CA LYS A 208 1.53 -20.38 -22.30
C LYS A 208 0.61 -21.57 -22.05
N TRP A 209 1.14 -22.68 -21.55
CA TRP A 209 0.33 -23.86 -21.29
C TRP A 209 -0.57 -23.65 -20.07
N PRO A 210 -1.85 -24.03 -20.15
CA PRO A 210 -2.74 -23.99 -19.00
C PRO A 210 -2.40 -25.10 -18.00
N ILE A 211 -2.94 -25.02 -16.79
CA ILE A 211 -2.85 -26.10 -15.81
C ILE A 211 -3.70 -27.28 -16.28
N CYS A 212 -3.13 -28.49 -16.31
CA CYS A 212 -3.89 -29.70 -16.57
C CYS A 212 -4.60 -30.16 -15.29
N ARG A 213 -5.91 -29.99 -15.21
CA ARG A 213 -6.71 -30.35 -14.03
C ARG A 213 -7.04 -31.83 -13.97
N LYS A 214 -7.21 -32.45 -15.15
CA LYS A 214 -7.57 -33.85 -15.28
C LYS A 214 -6.74 -34.51 -16.36
N ALA A 215 -5.92 -35.47 -15.95
CA ALA A 215 -5.13 -36.30 -16.85
C ALA A 215 -5.89 -37.58 -17.24
N VAL A 216 -5.60 -38.10 -18.43
CA VAL A 216 -6.16 -39.37 -18.92
C VAL A 216 -5.62 -40.51 -18.03
N THR A 217 -6.52 -41.16 -17.29
CA THR A 217 -6.17 -42.32 -16.46
C THR A 217 -6.25 -43.61 -17.29
N GLY A 218 -5.18 -44.42 -17.28
CA GLY A 218 -5.24 -45.81 -17.79
C GLY A 218 -4.57 -46.14 -19.13
N LYS A 219 -3.81 -45.24 -19.77
CA LYS A 219 -2.90 -45.62 -20.88
C LYS A 219 -1.48 -45.84 -20.36
N ILE A 220 -1.21 -47.10 -20.01
CA ILE A 220 0.05 -47.63 -19.46
C ILE A 220 1.09 -47.74 -20.59
N GLN A 221 1.62 -46.59 -20.98
CA GLN A 221 2.90 -46.36 -21.67
C GLN A 221 3.01 -44.84 -21.77
N ALA A 222 3.00 -44.21 -20.60
CA ALA A 222 3.20 -42.78 -20.49
C ALA A 222 4.65 -42.52 -20.91
N GLU A 223 4.86 -41.58 -21.81
CA GLU A 223 6.20 -41.09 -22.17
C GLU A 223 7.04 -40.91 -20.90
N ASP A 224 8.37 -41.04 -20.97
CA ASP A 224 9.24 -41.00 -19.79
C ASP A 224 8.93 -39.82 -18.84
N HIS A 225 8.63 -38.64 -19.39
CA HIS A 225 8.30 -37.43 -18.62
C HIS A 225 6.92 -37.45 -17.94
N MET A 226 6.05 -38.40 -18.27
CA MET A 226 4.71 -38.58 -17.69
C MET A 226 4.64 -39.75 -16.70
N ALA A 227 5.59 -40.68 -16.74
CA ALA A 227 5.61 -41.86 -15.88
C ALA A 227 6.25 -41.61 -14.50
N CYS A 228 6.94 -40.49 -14.31
CA CYS A 228 7.70 -40.18 -13.11
C CYS A 228 6.90 -39.41 -12.06
N GLU A 229 7.19 -39.67 -10.78
CA GLU A 229 6.63 -38.89 -9.66
C GLU A 229 7.28 -37.50 -9.59
N LEU A 230 6.46 -36.44 -9.48
CA LEU A 230 6.95 -35.06 -9.41
C LEU A 230 7.50 -34.72 -8.02
N ILE A 231 8.82 -34.54 -7.93
CA ILE A 231 9.51 -34.17 -6.68
C ILE A 231 9.36 -32.66 -6.40
N GLY A 232 9.31 -31.85 -7.45
CA GLY A 232 9.29 -30.40 -7.36
C GLY A 232 8.10 -29.78 -8.09
N ARG A 233 7.51 -28.74 -7.49
CA ARG A 233 6.43 -27.94 -8.08
C ARG A 233 6.67 -26.45 -7.85
N PRO A 234 5.97 -25.57 -8.58
CA PRO A 234 6.10 -24.12 -8.40
C PRO A 234 5.80 -23.69 -6.96
N CYS A 235 6.75 -22.96 -6.38
CA CYS A 235 6.63 -22.29 -5.09
C CYS A 235 6.79 -20.79 -5.31
N CYS A 236 5.78 -20.02 -4.91
CA CYS A 236 5.80 -18.57 -4.94
C CYS A 236 6.37 -18.04 -3.63
N MET A 237 7.47 -17.30 -3.70
CA MET A 237 8.20 -16.87 -2.52
C MET A 237 8.67 -15.42 -2.59
N GLY A 238 9.01 -14.89 -1.42
CA GLY A 238 9.49 -13.53 -1.27
C GLY A 238 8.40 -12.47 -1.48
N ILE A 239 8.83 -11.21 -1.53
CA ILE A 239 7.94 -10.05 -1.65
C ILE A 239 7.71 -9.58 -3.09
N TYR A 240 8.54 -10.07 -4.02
CA TYR A 240 8.48 -9.72 -5.43
C TYR A 240 7.71 -10.75 -6.27
N GLY A 241 7.22 -11.83 -5.64
CA GLY A 241 6.57 -12.93 -6.34
C GLY A 241 7.56 -13.76 -7.17
N GLU A 242 8.69 -14.13 -6.59
CA GLU A 242 9.66 -15.02 -7.25
C GLU A 242 9.09 -16.43 -7.31
N CYS A 243 9.20 -17.09 -8.46
CA CYS A 243 8.77 -18.47 -8.61
C CYS A 243 9.97 -19.41 -8.72
N GLN A 244 9.96 -20.46 -7.90
CA GLN A 244 10.96 -21.52 -7.98
C GLN A 244 10.28 -22.89 -7.93
N ILE A 245 10.64 -23.77 -8.86
CA ILE A 245 10.25 -25.19 -8.78
C ILE A 245 11.09 -25.86 -7.71
N THR A 246 10.45 -26.27 -6.62
CA THR A 246 11.13 -26.81 -5.44
C THR A 246 10.25 -27.84 -4.72
N THR A 247 10.80 -28.49 -3.71
CA THR A 247 10.06 -29.46 -2.87
C THR A 247 9.09 -28.74 -1.94
N ARG A 248 8.06 -29.45 -1.45
CA ARG A 248 7.14 -28.89 -0.45
C ARG A 248 7.87 -28.44 0.81
N GLU A 249 8.74 -29.28 1.36
CA GLU A 249 9.51 -28.96 2.58
C GLU A 249 10.31 -27.66 2.42
N HIS A 250 10.90 -27.44 1.24
CA HIS A 250 11.61 -26.21 0.96
C HIS A 250 10.68 -25.00 0.88
N CYS A 251 9.55 -25.14 0.20
CA CYS A 251 8.58 -24.06 0.09
C CYS A 251 8.03 -23.65 1.48
N ASP A 252 7.71 -24.63 2.33
CA ASP A 252 7.22 -24.40 3.68
C ASP A 252 8.28 -23.72 4.56
N PHE A 253 9.55 -24.14 4.44
CA PHE A 253 10.67 -23.53 5.17
C PHE A 253 10.85 -22.05 4.84
N VAL A 254 10.73 -21.67 3.56
CA VAL A 254 10.84 -20.27 3.12
C VAL A 254 9.53 -19.49 3.25
N LYS A 255 8.48 -20.10 3.84
CA LYS A 255 7.14 -19.53 3.97
C LYS A 255 6.54 -19.08 2.63
N GLY A 256 6.81 -19.85 1.58
CA GLY A 256 6.23 -19.65 0.25
C GLY A 256 4.84 -20.27 0.13
N PHE A 257 4.18 -19.99 -0.98
CA PHE A 257 2.92 -20.61 -1.37
C PHE A 257 3.19 -21.71 -2.40
N PHE A 258 2.88 -22.96 -2.05
CA PHE A 258 3.16 -24.14 -2.87
C PHE A 258 1.95 -24.50 -3.73
N HIS A 259 2.14 -24.60 -5.05
CA HIS A 259 1.07 -24.97 -5.98
C HIS A 259 1.12 -26.44 -6.34
N GLU A 260 0.16 -27.22 -5.83
CA GLU A 260 0.08 -28.67 -6.07
C GLU A 260 -0.40 -29.01 -7.48
N GLU A 261 -1.25 -28.14 -8.03
CA GLU A 261 -1.90 -28.31 -9.31
C GLU A 261 -1.01 -27.91 -10.49
N ALA A 262 0.02 -27.08 -10.25
CA ALA A 262 0.88 -26.54 -11.30
C ALA A 262 2.17 -27.37 -11.49
N THR A 263 2.70 -27.33 -12.70
CA THR A 263 3.99 -27.95 -13.08
C THR A 263 5.03 -26.90 -13.51
N LEU A 264 4.58 -25.74 -13.97
CA LEU A 264 5.41 -24.64 -14.45
C LEU A 264 5.17 -23.35 -13.65
N CYS A 265 6.21 -22.55 -13.47
CA CYS A 265 6.14 -21.23 -12.86
C CYS A 265 5.30 -20.25 -13.68
N SER A 266 5.32 -20.36 -15.01
CA SER A 266 4.43 -19.61 -15.90
C SER A 266 2.94 -20.00 -15.81
N GLN A 267 2.56 -21.02 -15.04
CA GLN A 267 1.16 -21.36 -14.79
C GLN A 267 0.57 -20.66 -13.58
N VAL A 268 1.41 -20.18 -12.66
CA VAL A 268 1.01 -19.54 -11.41
C VAL A 268 1.27 -18.03 -11.43
N SER A 269 0.57 -17.29 -10.58
CA SER A 269 0.65 -15.83 -10.54
C SER A 269 1.27 -15.41 -9.21
N CYS A 270 2.57 -15.66 -9.04
CA CYS A 270 3.24 -15.44 -7.76
C CYS A 270 3.14 -14.00 -7.24
N LEU A 271 3.06 -13.01 -8.14
CA LEU A 271 2.81 -11.62 -7.72
C LEU A 271 1.41 -11.46 -7.11
N GLU A 272 0.39 -12.09 -7.68
CA GLU A 272 -0.98 -12.07 -7.15
C GLU A 272 -1.07 -12.80 -5.81
N ASP A 273 -0.44 -13.97 -5.69
CA ASP A 273 -0.41 -14.77 -4.47
C ASP A 273 0.28 -14.03 -3.32
N VAL A 274 1.43 -13.41 -3.60
CA VAL A 274 2.19 -12.61 -2.63
C VAL A 274 1.49 -11.29 -2.29
N CYS A 275 0.74 -10.72 -3.23
CA CYS A 275 -0.08 -9.55 -2.96
C CYS A 275 -1.29 -9.90 -2.08
N GLY A 276 -2.01 -10.97 -2.40
CA GLY A 276 -3.20 -11.39 -1.68
C GLY A 276 -4.31 -10.33 -1.64
N MET A 277 -5.21 -10.46 -0.66
CA MET A 277 -6.46 -9.70 -0.52
C MET A 277 -7.41 -9.89 -1.70
N ILE A 278 -7.57 -8.88 -2.55
CA ILE A 278 -8.49 -8.91 -3.69
C ILE A 278 -7.70 -9.29 -4.95
N PRO A 279 -8.07 -10.33 -5.70
CA PRO A 279 -7.33 -10.78 -6.88
C PRO A 279 -7.18 -9.68 -7.93
N PHE A 280 -6.17 -9.80 -8.79
CA PHE A 280 -5.97 -8.84 -9.87
C PHE A 280 -7.09 -8.95 -10.91
N TYR A 281 -7.41 -7.85 -11.59
CA TYR A 281 -8.41 -7.90 -12.67
C TYR A 281 -7.91 -8.75 -13.85
N SER A 282 -6.61 -8.70 -14.11
CA SER A 282 -5.93 -9.61 -15.03
C SER A 282 -4.57 -10.00 -14.48
N ARG A 283 -4.15 -11.21 -14.82
CA ARG A 283 -2.97 -11.90 -14.25
C ARG A 283 -1.69 -11.06 -14.25
N ASP A 284 -1.46 -10.31 -15.32
CA ASP A 284 -0.25 -9.49 -15.51
C ASP A 284 -0.53 -7.98 -15.29
N SER A 285 -1.62 -7.62 -14.58
CA SER A 285 -1.99 -6.22 -14.33
C SER A 285 -2.28 -5.96 -12.85
N PRO A 286 -1.24 -5.67 -12.05
CA PRO A 286 -1.41 -5.23 -10.67
C PRO A 286 -2.22 -3.92 -10.62
N ASN A 287 -3.34 -3.96 -9.91
CA ASN A 287 -4.35 -2.89 -9.91
C ASN A 287 -4.95 -2.62 -8.51
N GLN A 288 -4.24 -2.97 -7.43
CA GLN A 288 -4.76 -2.88 -6.06
C GLN A 288 -4.63 -1.47 -5.45
N PHE A 289 -5.14 -0.45 -6.15
CA PHE A 289 -5.07 0.96 -5.71
C PHE A 289 -5.76 1.23 -4.37
N TYR A 290 -6.73 0.40 -3.98
CA TYR A 290 -7.39 0.48 -2.67
C TYR A 290 -6.40 0.40 -1.50
N ARG A 291 -5.19 -0.16 -1.72
CA ARG A 291 -4.11 -0.19 -0.72
C ARG A 291 -3.70 1.19 -0.22
N LEU A 292 -3.79 2.23 -1.06
CA LEU A 292 -3.52 3.62 -0.65
C LEU A 292 -4.42 4.08 0.48
N TRP A 293 -5.65 3.59 0.48
CA TRP A 293 -6.67 3.94 1.46
C TRP A 293 -6.65 2.99 2.66
N ILE A 294 -6.57 1.68 2.42
CA ILE A 294 -6.58 0.66 3.49
C ILE A 294 -5.33 0.77 4.38
N SER A 295 -4.18 1.15 3.83
CA SER A 295 -2.94 1.30 4.61
C SER A 295 -3.06 2.30 5.76
N LEU A 296 -3.96 3.28 5.68
CA LEU A 296 -4.21 4.25 6.75
C LEU A 296 -4.79 3.61 8.03
N PHE A 297 -5.40 2.42 7.90
CA PHE A 297 -5.98 1.69 9.02
C PHE A 297 -5.02 0.61 9.57
N LEU A 298 -4.02 0.23 8.78
CA LEU A 298 -3.02 -0.77 9.17
C LEU A 298 -1.91 -0.14 10.01
N HIS A 299 -1.28 -0.93 10.87
CA HIS A 299 -0.13 -0.51 11.65
C HIS A 299 0.95 -1.58 11.61
N ALA A 300 2.20 -1.13 11.64
CA ALA A 300 3.36 -2.04 11.64
C ALA A 300 3.44 -2.89 12.92
N GLY A 301 2.79 -2.46 14.00
CA GLY A 301 2.67 -3.22 15.23
C GLY A 301 2.19 -2.39 16.41
N LEU A 302 2.26 -2.96 17.62
CA LEU A 302 1.68 -2.38 18.84
C LEU A 302 2.27 -1.03 19.21
N LEU A 303 3.59 -0.86 19.13
CA LEU A 303 4.25 0.40 19.48
C LEU A 303 3.86 1.51 18.51
N HIS A 304 3.80 1.18 17.21
CA HIS A 304 3.36 2.13 16.19
C HIS A 304 1.91 2.59 16.44
N LEU A 305 1.00 1.65 16.72
CA LEU A 305 -0.39 1.98 17.05
C LEU A 305 -0.50 2.84 18.32
N ALA A 306 0.28 2.54 19.37
CA ALA A 306 0.24 3.29 20.62
C ALA A 306 0.61 4.78 20.40
N VAL A 307 1.63 5.04 19.58
CA VAL A 307 2.02 6.42 19.20
C VAL A 307 0.90 7.10 18.39
N THR A 308 0.30 6.40 17.43
CA THR A 308 -0.82 6.91 16.64
C THR A 308 -2.03 7.26 17.50
N VAL A 309 -2.44 6.37 18.41
CA VAL A 309 -3.56 6.59 19.31
C VAL A 309 -3.26 7.76 20.24
N ALA A 310 -2.06 7.86 20.80
CA ALA A 310 -1.67 9.01 21.60
C ALA A 310 -1.80 10.32 20.81
N PHE A 311 -1.26 10.36 19.58
CA PHE A 311 -1.40 11.52 18.70
C PHE A 311 -2.88 11.86 18.44
N GLN A 312 -3.71 10.87 18.11
CA GLN A 312 -5.12 11.09 17.82
C GLN A 312 -5.89 11.64 19.04
N PHE A 313 -5.66 11.08 20.24
CA PHE A 313 -6.36 11.50 21.45
C PHE A 313 -5.89 12.86 21.99
N TYR A 314 -4.60 13.17 21.90
CA TYR A 314 -4.05 14.43 22.40
C TYR A 314 -4.10 15.58 21.40
N ILE A 315 -4.06 15.29 20.10
CA ILE A 315 -3.97 16.29 19.04
C ILE A 315 -5.26 16.34 18.24
N MET A 316 -5.57 15.25 17.55
CA MET A 316 -6.63 15.22 16.56
C MET A 316 -8.00 15.48 17.18
N ARG A 317 -8.28 14.89 18.35
CA ARG A 317 -9.50 15.13 19.13
C ARG A 317 -9.72 16.61 19.42
N ASP A 318 -8.65 17.32 19.77
CA ASP A 318 -8.72 18.73 20.13
C ASP A 318 -8.93 19.60 18.88
N ILE A 319 -8.33 19.25 17.74
CA ILE A 319 -8.59 19.90 16.44
C ILE A 319 -10.04 19.64 15.99
N GLU A 320 -10.51 18.40 16.08
CA GLU A 320 -11.86 18.00 15.65
C GLU A 320 -12.96 18.76 16.40
N LYS A 321 -12.78 18.97 17.71
CA LYS A 321 -13.71 19.79 18.50
C LYS A 321 -13.84 21.21 17.97
N MET A 322 -12.76 21.77 17.42
CA MET A 322 -12.75 23.14 16.90
C MET A 322 -13.31 23.24 15.48
N ILE A 323 -12.99 22.28 14.60
CA ILE A 323 -13.25 22.43 13.15
C ILE A 323 -14.40 21.53 12.64
N GLY A 324 -14.84 20.57 13.45
CA GLY A 324 -15.87 19.60 13.12
C GLY A 324 -15.34 18.28 12.54
N SER A 325 -16.14 17.22 12.72
CA SER A 325 -15.80 15.83 12.36
C SER A 325 -15.57 15.63 10.86
N LEU A 326 -16.43 16.21 10.01
CA LEU A 326 -16.33 16.04 8.56
C LEU A 326 -15.04 16.68 8.00
N ARG A 327 -14.68 17.87 8.47
CA ARG A 327 -13.51 18.60 7.97
C ARG A 327 -12.22 17.91 8.38
N ILE A 328 -12.12 17.49 9.64
CA ILE A 328 -10.95 16.72 10.10
C ILE A 328 -10.84 15.39 9.36
N ALA A 329 -11.97 14.74 9.03
CA ALA A 329 -11.99 13.51 8.27
C ALA A 329 -11.43 13.71 6.86
N ILE A 330 -11.86 14.74 6.14
CA ILE A 330 -11.35 15.06 4.81
C ILE A 330 -9.85 15.36 4.87
N ILE A 331 -9.41 16.22 5.79
CA ILE A 331 -7.98 16.55 5.95
C ILE A 331 -7.18 15.29 6.23
N TYR A 332 -7.60 14.46 7.19
CA TYR A 332 -6.91 13.24 7.58
C TYR A 332 -6.82 12.22 6.44
N MET A 333 -7.96 11.92 5.79
CA MET A 333 -8.03 10.89 4.76
C MET A 333 -7.26 11.29 3.49
N VAL A 334 -7.46 12.51 3.00
CA VAL A 334 -6.87 12.95 1.72
C VAL A 334 -5.37 13.23 1.86
N SER A 335 -4.92 13.81 2.99
CA SER A 335 -3.47 13.96 3.23
C SER A 335 -2.76 12.61 3.38
N GLY A 336 -3.41 11.64 4.02
CA GLY A 336 -2.89 10.27 4.13
C GLY A 336 -2.76 9.59 2.77
N ILE A 337 -3.84 9.58 1.98
CA ILE A 337 -3.85 8.98 0.62
C ILE A 337 -2.79 9.65 -0.26
N GLY A 338 -2.69 10.97 -0.21
CA GLY A 338 -1.71 11.73 -0.98
C GLY A 338 -0.26 11.47 -0.56
N GLY A 339 -0.01 11.30 0.74
CA GLY A 339 1.28 10.85 1.26
C GLY A 339 1.64 9.44 0.77
N ASN A 340 0.73 8.49 0.93
CA ASN A 340 0.92 7.11 0.48
C ASN A 340 1.15 7.01 -1.03
N LEU A 341 0.46 7.86 -1.81
CA LEU A 341 0.67 7.94 -3.25
C LEU A 341 2.10 8.40 -3.57
N ALA A 342 2.59 9.45 -2.92
CA ALA A 342 3.95 9.92 -3.10
C ALA A 342 4.99 8.86 -2.70
N SER A 343 4.82 8.21 -1.55
CA SER A 343 5.66 7.09 -1.12
C SER A 343 5.70 5.99 -2.18
N SER A 344 4.55 5.55 -2.69
CA SER A 344 4.46 4.49 -3.71
C SER A 344 5.14 4.85 -5.04
N ILE A 345 5.32 6.15 -5.32
CA ILE A 345 6.01 6.64 -6.52
C ILE A 345 7.52 6.69 -6.30
N PHE A 346 7.97 7.26 -5.18
CA PHE A 346 9.39 7.53 -4.92
C PHE A 346 10.14 6.38 -4.25
N VAL A 347 9.45 5.52 -3.52
CA VAL A 347 10.04 4.39 -2.78
C VAL A 347 9.23 3.09 -3.00
N PRO A 348 9.07 2.63 -4.25
CA PRO A 348 8.12 1.56 -4.62
C PRO A 348 8.44 0.17 -4.03
N TYR A 349 9.66 -0.04 -3.54
CA TYR A 349 10.14 -1.33 -3.02
C TYR A 349 10.20 -1.38 -1.49
N ARG A 350 9.70 -0.35 -0.81
CA ARG A 350 9.49 -0.37 0.64
C ARG A 350 8.00 -0.26 0.87
N ALA A 351 7.48 -1.15 1.70
CA ALA A 351 6.11 -0.98 2.13
C ALA A 351 6.06 -0.10 3.37
N GLU A 352 5.03 0.73 3.36
CA GLU A 352 4.65 1.58 4.46
C GLU A 352 3.22 1.23 4.86
N VAL A 353 2.94 1.35 6.16
CA VAL A 353 1.61 1.20 6.72
C VAL A 353 1.42 2.30 7.76
N GLY A 354 0.17 2.67 8.00
CA GLY A 354 -0.19 3.63 9.03
C GLY A 354 -0.55 5.00 8.50
N PRO A 355 -1.16 5.83 9.36
CA PRO A 355 -1.63 7.15 8.97
C PRO A 355 -0.57 8.23 9.16
N SER A 356 0.71 7.90 9.01
CA SER A 356 1.86 8.80 9.19
C SER A 356 1.69 10.09 8.35
N GLY A 357 1.38 9.95 7.05
CA GLY A 357 1.06 11.07 6.16
C GLY A 357 -0.12 11.92 6.66
N SER A 358 -1.17 11.29 7.18
CA SER A 358 -2.31 12.00 7.79
C SER A 358 -1.91 12.80 9.02
N GLN A 359 -1.04 12.26 9.87
CA GLN A 359 -0.56 12.95 11.08
C GLN A 359 0.28 14.19 10.73
N PHE A 360 1.13 14.10 9.70
CA PHE A 360 1.84 15.27 9.17
C PHE A 360 0.89 16.29 8.53
N GLY A 361 -0.19 15.84 7.87
CA GLY A 361 -1.27 16.71 7.42
C GLY A 361 -1.97 17.45 8.56
N LEU A 362 -2.18 16.79 9.71
CA LEU A 362 -2.71 17.43 10.92
C LEU A 362 -1.71 18.39 11.57
N LEU A 363 -0.41 18.11 11.49
CA LEU A 363 0.62 19.06 11.92
C LEU A 363 0.60 20.34 11.06
N ALA A 364 0.40 20.20 9.75
CA ALA A 364 0.18 21.34 8.86
C ALA A 364 -1.11 22.11 9.22
N CYS A 365 -2.19 21.40 9.56
CA CYS A 365 -3.43 22.00 10.04
C CYS A 365 -3.23 22.90 11.27
N LEU A 366 -2.41 22.47 12.24
CA LEU A 366 -2.07 23.29 13.41
C LEU A 366 -1.28 24.55 13.05
N ILE A 367 -0.44 24.50 12.02
CA ILE A 367 0.29 25.67 11.52
C ILE A 367 -0.69 26.65 10.89
N VAL A 368 -1.59 26.18 10.01
CA VAL A 368 -2.60 27.03 9.38
C VAL A 368 -3.55 27.64 10.41
N GLU A 369 -3.93 26.90 11.46
CA GLU A 369 -4.72 27.42 12.59
C GLU A 369 -4.06 28.65 13.25
N VAL A 370 -2.74 28.60 13.48
CA VAL A 370 -1.97 29.72 14.05
C VAL A 370 -1.90 30.90 13.08
N LEU A 371 -1.76 30.64 11.78
CA LEU A 371 -1.75 31.68 10.75
C LEU A 371 -3.12 32.39 10.66
N ASN A 372 -4.21 31.64 10.66
CA ASN A 372 -5.57 32.19 10.63
C ASN A 372 -5.90 32.95 11.93
N SER A 373 -5.41 32.47 13.08
CA SER A 373 -5.68 33.06 14.39
C SER A 373 -4.63 34.10 14.83
N TRP A 374 -3.82 34.62 13.91
CA TRP A 374 -2.66 35.46 14.22
C TRP A 374 -2.98 36.69 15.07
N GLN A 375 -4.16 37.31 14.85
CA GLN A 375 -4.58 38.52 15.56
C GLN A 375 -5.12 38.24 16.98
N ILE A 376 -5.57 37.01 17.23
CA ILE A 376 -6.25 36.58 18.46
C ILE A 376 -5.25 36.08 19.49
N ILE A 377 -4.18 35.41 19.03
CA ILE A 377 -3.14 34.82 19.87
C ILE A 377 -2.21 35.91 20.42
N GLU A 378 -1.84 35.85 21.71
CA GLU A 378 -0.95 36.83 22.36
C GLU A 378 0.48 36.80 21.79
N HIS A 379 1.00 35.60 21.49
CA HIS A 379 2.35 35.37 20.96
C HIS A 379 2.34 34.42 19.75
N PRO A 380 1.85 34.85 18.58
CA PRO A 380 1.70 34.00 17.40
C PRO A 380 3.06 33.57 16.83
N LYS A 381 4.05 34.47 16.77
CA LYS A 381 5.42 34.16 16.30
C LYS A 381 6.08 33.03 17.10
N ARG A 382 6.01 33.07 18.44
CA ARG A 382 6.57 32.02 19.30
C ARG A 382 5.84 30.68 19.10
N SER A 383 4.53 30.71 18.88
CA SER A 383 3.73 29.51 18.64
C SER A 383 4.06 28.87 17.29
N LEU A 384 4.21 29.70 16.24
CA LEU A 384 4.61 29.26 14.91
C LEU A 384 6.03 28.68 14.92
N ILE A 385 7.00 29.37 15.50
CA ILE A 385 8.39 28.89 15.59
C ILE A 385 8.43 27.52 16.29
N LYS A 386 7.72 27.35 17.41
CA LYS A 386 7.68 26.05 18.10
C LYS A 386 7.10 24.93 17.22
N LEU A 387 5.99 25.18 16.52
CA LEU A 387 5.40 24.20 15.61
C LEU A 387 6.33 23.86 14.44
N CYS A 388 6.95 24.86 13.83
CA CYS A 388 7.91 24.66 12.76
C CYS A 388 9.15 23.91 13.26
N SER A 389 9.65 24.20 14.46
CA SER A 389 10.75 23.45 15.07
C SER A 389 10.38 21.98 15.29
N ILE A 390 9.18 21.70 15.79
CA ILE A 390 8.68 20.32 15.94
C ILE A 390 8.61 19.63 14.57
N ALA A 391 8.04 20.29 13.55
CA ALA A 391 7.96 19.73 12.20
C ALA A 391 9.34 19.42 11.62
N ILE A 392 10.29 20.36 11.72
CA ILE A 392 11.67 20.17 11.25
C ILE A 392 12.34 19.01 12.00
N SER A 393 12.20 18.93 13.32
CA SER A 393 12.75 17.81 14.10
C SER A 393 12.17 16.46 13.66
N LEU A 394 10.86 16.39 13.38
CA LEU A 394 10.23 15.17 12.88
C LEU A 394 10.72 14.79 11.48
N PHE A 395 10.93 15.75 10.58
CA PHE A 395 11.53 15.49 9.27
C PHE A 395 13.00 15.04 9.36
N ILE A 396 13.77 15.59 10.29
CA ILE A 396 15.14 15.14 10.58
C ILE A 396 15.14 13.70 11.10
N ILE A 397 14.26 13.38 12.05
CA ILE A 397 14.08 12.00 12.55
C ILE A 397 13.67 11.07 11.41
N GLY A 398 12.86 11.55 10.46
CA GLY A 398 12.44 10.76 9.32
C GLY A 398 13.54 10.44 8.30
N LEU A 399 14.76 10.96 8.46
CA LEU A 399 15.92 10.52 7.68
C LEU A 399 16.41 9.11 8.10
N LEU A 400 15.87 8.55 9.18
CA LEU A 400 16.16 7.18 9.61
C LEU A 400 15.63 6.15 8.59
N PRO A 401 16.32 5.02 8.38
CA PRO A 401 16.07 4.07 7.28
C PRO A 401 14.71 3.36 7.29
N TRP A 402 13.89 3.55 8.33
CA TRP A 402 12.59 2.91 8.53
C TRP A 402 11.42 3.89 8.48
N VAL A 403 11.69 5.16 8.17
CA VAL A 403 10.70 6.23 8.16
C VAL A 403 10.54 6.75 6.73
N ASP A 404 9.30 6.86 6.26
CA ASP A 404 9.00 7.36 4.93
C ASP A 404 8.79 8.88 4.94
N ASN A 405 9.86 9.61 4.65
CA ASN A 405 9.78 11.05 4.56
C ASN A 405 9.03 11.54 3.32
N TYR A 406 8.88 10.75 2.25
CA TYR A 406 8.08 11.16 1.09
C TYR A 406 6.60 11.22 1.47
N ALA A 407 6.09 10.19 2.18
CA ALA A 407 4.72 10.23 2.71
C ALA A 407 4.49 11.40 3.65
N HIS A 408 5.45 11.68 4.54
CA HIS A 408 5.37 12.80 5.48
C HIS A 408 5.33 14.16 4.79
N ILE A 409 6.21 14.40 3.81
CA ILE A 409 6.32 15.69 3.11
C ILE A 409 5.05 15.96 2.29
N PHE A 410 4.60 14.97 1.52
CA PHE A 410 3.41 15.15 0.68
C PHE A 410 2.12 15.16 1.51
N GLY A 411 2.04 14.37 2.58
CA GLY A 411 0.94 14.45 3.54
C GLY A 411 0.87 15.82 4.22
N PHE A 412 2.02 16.39 4.62
CA PHE A 412 2.11 17.76 5.13
C PHE A 412 1.64 18.79 4.09
N LEU A 413 2.12 18.71 2.85
CA LEU A 413 1.80 19.66 1.78
C LEU A 413 0.30 19.64 1.45
N ILE A 414 -0.27 18.46 1.25
CA ILE A 414 -1.70 18.28 0.94
C ILE A 414 -2.54 18.70 2.14
N GLY A 415 -2.14 18.31 3.35
CA GLY A 415 -2.81 18.75 4.58
C GLY A 415 -2.77 20.27 4.77
N PHE A 416 -1.67 20.93 4.41
CA PHE A 416 -1.55 22.39 4.45
C PHE A 416 -2.55 23.06 3.50
N LEU A 417 -2.60 22.60 2.24
CA LEU A 417 -3.52 23.12 1.23
C LEU A 417 -4.99 22.88 1.61
N LEU A 418 -5.33 21.67 2.07
CA LEU A 418 -6.69 21.35 2.55
C LEU A 418 -7.07 22.17 3.78
N SER A 419 -6.12 22.41 4.69
CA SER A 419 -6.37 23.22 5.88
C SER A 419 -6.63 24.68 5.51
N LEU A 420 -5.92 25.23 4.51
CA LEU A 420 -6.24 26.56 3.97
C LEU A 420 -7.66 26.60 3.39
N ALA A 421 -8.10 25.54 2.72
CA ALA A 421 -9.43 25.43 2.12
C ALA A 421 -10.56 25.27 3.15
N LEU A 422 -10.37 24.44 4.17
CA LEU A 422 -11.45 23.93 5.03
C LEU A 422 -11.51 24.58 6.42
N LEU A 423 -10.43 25.20 6.91
CA LEU A 423 -10.44 25.78 8.27
C LEU A 423 -11.31 27.04 8.35
N PRO A 424 -12.32 27.09 9.24
CA PRO A 424 -13.25 28.21 9.26
C PRO A 424 -12.50 29.51 9.56
N TYR A 425 -12.59 30.49 8.66
CA TYR A 425 -12.05 31.81 8.93
C TYR A 425 -12.91 32.50 9.99
N VAL A 426 -12.30 32.84 11.14
CA VAL A 426 -12.94 33.71 12.14
C VAL A 426 -13.02 35.11 11.55
N THR A 427 -14.03 35.36 10.72
CA THR A 427 -14.38 36.70 10.26
C THR A 427 -15.23 37.34 11.35
N ILE A 428 -14.65 38.31 12.05
CA ILE A 428 -15.38 39.17 12.99
C ILE A 428 -16.25 40.11 12.14
N LYS A 429 -17.39 39.62 11.65
CA LYS A 429 -18.42 40.47 11.05
C LYS A 429 -19.36 40.96 12.15
N PRO A 430 -19.69 42.25 12.21
CA PRO A 430 -20.80 42.70 13.05
C PRO A 430 -22.07 41.94 12.66
N TYR A 431 -22.86 41.56 13.67
CA TYR A 431 -24.00 40.62 13.70
C TYR A 431 -25.08 40.74 12.59
N LYS A 432 -25.01 41.71 11.66
CA LYS A 432 -26.04 41.99 10.66
C LYS A 432 -25.90 41.33 9.28
N GLN A 433 -24.85 40.55 9.01
CA GLN A 433 -24.69 39.88 7.70
C GLN A 433 -24.18 38.44 7.84
N GLN A 434 -24.98 37.57 8.47
CA GLN A 434 -24.86 36.13 8.23
C GLN A 434 -25.38 35.85 6.81
N LEU A 435 -24.44 35.67 5.89
CA LEU A 435 -24.73 35.18 4.55
C LEU A 435 -25.34 33.77 4.64
N LYS A 436 -26.57 33.61 4.15
CA LYS A 436 -27.18 32.30 3.86
C LYS A 436 -26.59 31.72 2.58
N CYS A 437 -25.34 31.26 2.62
CA CYS A 437 -24.81 30.39 1.58
C CYS A 437 -24.87 28.94 2.10
N PRO A 438 -25.62 28.04 1.44
CA PRO A 438 -25.80 26.65 1.90
C PRO A 438 -24.49 25.85 1.95
N TYR A 439 -23.48 26.24 1.16
CA TYR A 439 -22.19 25.53 1.07
C TYR A 439 -21.04 26.18 1.85
N CYS A 440 -21.17 27.43 2.32
CA CYS A 440 -20.16 28.10 3.15
C CYS A 440 -19.95 27.43 4.52
N GLN A 441 -20.86 26.55 4.94
CA GLN A 441 -20.69 25.70 6.11
C GLN A 441 -19.64 24.60 5.88
N TYR A 442 -19.30 24.25 4.64
CA TYR A 442 -18.45 23.09 4.33
C TYR A 442 -17.10 23.48 3.71
N VAL A 443 -17.05 24.52 2.89
CA VAL A 443 -15.83 24.98 2.19
C VAL A 443 -15.71 26.49 2.43
N ASN A 444 -14.55 26.98 2.88
CA ASN A 444 -14.35 28.42 2.82
C ASN A 444 -14.23 28.79 1.35
N CYS A 445 -14.96 29.80 0.88
CA CYS A 445 -14.84 30.30 -0.49
C CYS A 445 -13.37 30.70 -0.76
N ILE A 446 -12.62 29.85 -1.45
CA ILE A 446 -11.28 30.17 -1.93
C ILE A 446 -11.47 31.10 -3.13
N PRO A 447 -10.88 32.30 -3.16
CA PRO A 447 -11.01 33.19 -4.29
C PRO A 447 -10.04 32.71 -5.38
N PHE A 448 -10.44 31.73 -6.20
CA PHE A 448 -9.65 31.32 -7.36
C PHE A 448 -9.76 32.32 -8.53
N THR A 449 -10.77 33.20 -8.52
CA THR A 449 -10.92 34.33 -9.45
C THR A 449 -11.41 35.56 -8.69
N HIS A 450 -11.16 36.76 -9.23
CA HIS A 450 -11.56 38.03 -8.61
C HIS A 450 -13.10 38.17 -8.49
N ASP A 451 -13.84 37.36 -9.26
CA ASP A 451 -15.29 37.49 -9.43
C ASP A 451 -16.11 36.31 -8.87
N TRP A 452 -15.49 35.22 -8.40
CA TRP A 452 -16.24 34.07 -7.85
C TRP A 452 -17.19 34.49 -6.72
N CYS A 453 -16.74 35.38 -5.83
CA CYS A 453 -17.60 35.93 -4.78
C CYS A 453 -18.50 37.10 -5.26
N ALA A 454 -18.15 37.76 -6.38
CA ALA A 454 -18.88 38.90 -6.92
C ALA A 454 -20.19 38.48 -7.62
N ASP A 455 -20.19 37.31 -8.28
CA ASP A 455 -21.37 36.72 -8.92
C ASP A 455 -22.45 36.24 -7.94
N GLN A 456 -22.23 36.41 -6.63
CA GLN A 456 -23.16 36.04 -5.55
C GLN A 456 -23.82 37.26 -4.88
N ALA A 457 -23.82 38.43 -5.54
CA ALA A 457 -24.54 39.65 -5.14
C ALA A 457 -24.24 40.13 -3.71
N LEU A 458 -22.97 40.44 -3.40
CA LEU A 458 -22.55 41.00 -2.12
C LEU A 458 -21.79 42.33 -2.26
N PRO A 459 -22.15 43.38 -1.51
CA PRO A 459 -21.34 44.59 -1.41
C PRO A 459 -20.22 44.35 -0.39
N ILE A 460 -18.95 44.39 -0.83
CA ILE A 460 -17.79 44.18 0.06
C ILE A 460 -17.05 45.51 0.25
N SER A 461 -16.91 45.95 1.51
CA SER A 461 -16.00 47.03 1.90
C SER A 461 -14.58 46.48 2.08
N PHE A 462 -13.64 47.02 1.30
CA PHE A 462 -12.22 46.69 1.28
C PHE A 462 -11.49 47.23 2.53
N SER A 463 -11.31 46.41 3.57
CA SER A 463 -10.37 46.77 4.66
C SER A 463 -9.62 45.58 5.27
N ALA A 464 -10.18 44.37 5.25
CA ALA A 464 -9.56 43.20 5.92
C ALA A 464 -8.57 42.37 5.07
N TYR A 465 -8.34 42.72 3.81
CA TYR A 465 -7.57 41.92 2.83
C TYR A 465 -6.03 42.06 2.89
N SER A 466 -5.50 42.85 3.83
CA SER A 466 -4.09 43.31 3.79
C SER A 466 -3.05 42.22 4.09
N ALA A 467 -3.38 41.21 4.90
CA ALA A 467 -2.39 40.20 5.33
C ALA A 467 -2.14 39.09 4.29
N GLN A 468 -3.16 38.70 3.51
CA GLN A 468 -3.06 37.64 2.51
C GLN A 468 -2.49 38.17 1.18
N LYS A 469 -2.76 39.45 0.85
CA LYS A 469 -2.17 40.12 -0.32
C LYS A 469 -0.64 40.15 -0.23
N LYS A 470 -0.06 40.22 0.96
CA LYS A 470 1.40 40.28 1.17
C LYS A 470 2.13 38.95 0.99
N LEU A 471 1.44 37.82 1.13
CA LEU A 471 2.00 36.47 0.90
C LEU A 471 1.77 36.01 -0.55
N VAL A 472 0.64 36.37 -1.15
CA VAL A 472 0.32 36.02 -2.55
C VAL A 472 0.98 36.99 -3.55
N SER A 473 1.20 38.27 -3.22
CA SER A 473 1.88 39.22 -4.14
C SER A 473 3.34 38.87 -4.44
N ASN A 474 3.97 38.05 -3.60
CA ASN A 474 5.37 37.65 -3.77
C ASN A 474 5.52 36.34 -4.57
N ALA A 475 4.42 35.67 -4.93
CA ALA A 475 4.41 34.49 -5.80
C ALA A 475 4.02 34.89 -7.23
N LYS A 476 4.80 35.75 -7.87
CA LYS A 476 4.70 36.03 -9.31
C LYS A 476 5.48 34.99 -10.11
N ILE A 477 5.05 33.73 -10.15
CA ILE A 477 5.58 32.76 -11.13
C ILE A 477 4.44 31.87 -11.62
N LEU A 478 4.11 32.04 -12.90
CA LEU A 478 3.29 31.25 -13.84
C LEU A 478 2.10 32.04 -14.40
N ASN A 479 2.41 32.88 -15.38
CA ASN A 479 1.46 33.26 -16.42
C ASN A 479 1.25 32.05 -17.34
N LEU A 480 0.05 31.49 -17.32
CA LEU A 480 -0.49 30.71 -18.44
C LEU A 480 -1.79 31.39 -18.90
N PRO A 481 -1.96 31.67 -20.20
CA PRO A 481 -3.19 32.24 -20.73
C PRO A 481 -4.31 31.20 -20.70
N CYS A 482 -5.55 31.68 -20.65
CA CYS A 482 -6.79 30.88 -20.57
C CYS A 482 -6.95 29.88 -21.71
#